data_AF-A0A6P0J224-F1
#
_entry.id   AF-A0A6P0J224-F1
#
_cell.length_a   1.000
_cell.length_b   1.000
_cell.length_c   1.000
_cell.angle_alpha   90.00
_cell.angle_beta   90.00
_cell.angle_gamma   90.00
#
_symmetry.space_group_name_H-M   'P 1'
#
loop_
_entity.id
_entity.type
_entity.pdbx_description
1 polymer ?
#
loop_
_entity_poly.entity_id
_entity_poly.type
_entity_poly.pdbx_seq_one_letter_code
_entity_poly.pdbx_strand_id
1 'polypeptide(L)'
;MSLWVMDADPVELRAGATEDDVQTVIRAVYKQVLGNPHLLESDRLTTAEAMLRNGDISVRGFVRMVAKSDLYKSLFFDSASQYRFIELNYKHFLGRAP
;
A
#
# COMPACT_ATOMS: atom_id res chain seq x y z
N MET A 1 -24.86 -2.28 -21.49
CA MET A 1 -23.51 -2.86 -21.67
C MET A 1 -22.50 -1.93 -21.00
N SER A 2 -22.33 -2.06 -19.68
CA SER A 2 -21.33 -1.32 -18.90
C SER A 2 -20.37 -2.34 -18.32
N LEU A 3 -19.43 -2.78 -19.15
CA LEU A 3 -18.24 -3.48 -18.70
C LEU A 3 -17.23 -2.40 -18.25
N TRP A 4 -16.39 -2.72 -17.27
CA TRP A 4 -15.29 -1.89 -16.74
C TRP A 4 -15.61 -0.91 -15.60
N VAL A 5 -16.40 -1.32 -14.61
CA VAL A 5 -15.95 -1.11 -13.23
C VAL A 5 -15.25 -2.40 -12.85
N MET A 6 -13.92 -2.37 -12.75
CA MET A 6 -13.20 -3.46 -12.07
C MET A 6 -13.54 -3.29 -10.59
N ASP A 7 -14.69 -3.83 -10.19
CA ASP A 7 -15.10 -4.01 -8.81
C ASP A 7 -14.17 -5.09 -8.22
N ALA A 8 -12.91 -4.71 -8.00
CA ALA A 8 -12.01 -5.51 -7.22
C ALA A 8 -12.50 -5.37 -5.79
N ASP A 9 -13.01 -6.46 -5.23
CA ASP A 9 -13.52 -6.48 -3.86
C ASP A 9 -12.52 -5.79 -2.92
N PRO A 10 -13.00 -4.87 -2.06
CA PRO A 10 -12.11 -4.17 -1.14
C PRO A 10 -11.40 -5.18 -0.23
N VAL A 11 -10.07 -5.06 -0.15
CA VAL A 11 -9.26 -5.90 0.72
C VAL A 11 -9.33 -5.33 2.15
N GLU A 12 -9.89 -6.11 3.07
CA GLU A 12 -10.13 -5.72 4.46
C GLU A 12 -9.48 -6.70 5.43
N LEU A 13 -8.98 -6.20 6.57
CA LEU A 13 -8.50 -7.03 7.67
C LEU A 13 -9.55 -7.01 8.80
N ARG A 14 -10.20 -8.15 9.05
CA ARG A 14 -11.26 -8.31 10.07
C ARG A 14 -10.73 -8.97 11.35
N ALA A 15 -11.48 -8.85 12.44
CA ALA A 15 -11.16 -9.57 13.67
C ALA A 15 -11.22 -11.10 13.43
N GLY A 16 -10.26 -11.84 13.98
CA GLY A 16 -10.13 -13.29 13.74
C GLY A 16 -9.53 -13.64 12.37
N ALA A 17 -8.89 -12.68 11.69
CA ALA A 17 -8.17 -12.93 10.44
C ALA A 17 -7.06 -13.98 10.62
N THR A 18 -6.88 -14.80 9.59
CA THR A 18 -5.79 -15.77 9.51
C THR A 18 -4.48 -15.11 9.09
N GLU A 19 -3.36 -15.82 9.24
CA GLU A 19 -2.07 -15.33 8.74
C GLU A 19 -2.10 -15.08 7.22
N ASP A 20 -2.82 -15.91 6.46
CA ASP A 20 -2.98 -15.75 5.01
C ASP A 20 -3.76 -14.48 4.64
N ASP A 21 -4.74 -14.10 5.45
CA ASP A 21 -5.48 -12.83 5.28
C ASP A 21 -4.54 -11.64 5.52
N VAL A 22 -3.70 -11.72 6.56
CA VAL A 22 -2.69 -10.68 6.85
C VAL A 22 -1.69 -10.56 5.70
N GLN A 23 -1.18 -11.68 5.17
CA GLN A 23 -0.29 -11.67 4.01
C GLN A 23 -0.97 -11.08 2.76
N THR A 24 -2.25 -11.37 2.56
CA THR A 24 -3.04 -10.82 1.46
C THR A 24 -3.14 -9.30 1.57
N VAL A 25 -3.44 -8.79 2.77
CA VAL A 25 -3.50 -7.34 3.05
C VAL A 25 -2.14 -6.67 2.83
N ILE A 26 -1.05 -7.27 3.32
CA ILE A 26 0.31 -6.74 3.13
C ILE A 26 0.63 -6.59 1.63
N ARG A 27 0.39 -7.64 0.84
CA ARG A 27 0.62 -7.62 -0.61
C ARG A 27 -0.26 -6.60 -1.33
N ALA A 28 -1.54 -6.51 -0.94
CA ALA A 28 -2.46 -5.54 -1.51
C ALA A 28 -2.01 -4.10 -1.23
N VAL A 29 -1.55 -3.80 -0.01
CA VAL A 29 -1.03 -2.48 0.36
C VAL A 29 0.23 -2.15 -0.44
N TYR A 30 1.19 -3.06 -0.57
CA TYR A 30 2.37 -2.81 -1.40
C TYR A 30 2.01 -2.58 -2.87
N LYS A 31 1.09 -3.36 -3.42
CA LYS A 31 0.62 -3.19 -4.79
C LYS A 31 -0.05 -1.84 -5.02
N GLN A 32 -0.91 -1.41 -4.09
CA GLN A 32 -1.65 -0.15 -4.19
C GLN A 32 -0.75 1.07 -3.95
N VAL A 33 0.00 1.06 -2.84
CA VAL A 33 0.79 2.21 -2.39
C VAL A 33 2.06 2.36 -3.20
N LEU A 34 2.75 1.27 -3.55
CA LEU A 34 3.98 1.34 -4.32
C LEU A 34 3.76 1.20 -5.84
N GLY A 35 2.51 1.14 -6.31
CA GLY A 35 2.20 1.14 -7.74
C GLY A 35 2.57 -0.15 -8.48
N ASN A 36 2.44 -1.31 -7.82
CA ASN A 36 2.79 -2.64 -8.32
C ASN A 36 4.28 -2.81 -8.73
N PRO A 37 5.24 -2.49 -7.86
CA PRO A 37 6.64 -2.76 -8.15
C PRO A 37 6.97 -4.23 -7.94
N HIS A 38 7.96 -4.72 -8.70
CA HIS A 38 8.59 -6.00 -8.41
C HIS A 38 9.57 -5.79 -7.25
N LEU A 39 9.05 -5.85 -6.02
CA LEU A 39 9.85 -5.67 -4.81
C LEU A 39 10.80 -6.84 -4.60
N LEU A 40 12.04 -6.53 -4.23
CA LEU A 40 12.97 -7.52 -3.68
C LEU A 40 12.62 -7.80 -2.23
N GLU A 41 13.05 -8.96 -1.70
CA GLU A 41 12.84 -9.29 -0.28
C GLU A 41 13.51 -8.27 0.66
N SER A 42 14.64 -7.69 0.24
CA SER A 42 15.38 -6.66 0.99
C SER A 42 14.61 -5.34 1.12
N ASP A 43 13.68 -5.06 0.22
CA ASP A 43 12.93 -3.80 0.20
C ASP A 43 11.68 -3.87 1.10
N ARG A 44 11.36 -5.06 1.63
CA ARG A 44 10.20 -5.26 2.50
C ARG A 44 10.39 -4.58 3.84
N LEU A 45 9.33 -3.94 4.31
CA LEU A 45 9.30 -3.24 5.60
C LEU A 45 8.92 -4.24 6.70
N THR A 46 9.82 -5.17 7.00
CA THR A 46 9.57 -6.31 7.91
C THR A 46 9.07 -5.89 9.30
N THR A 47 9.59 -4.79 9.85
CA THR A 47 9.09 -4.22 11.11
C THR A 47 7.63 -3.78 11.01
N ALA A 48 7.26 -3.12 9.91
CA ALA A 48 5.90 -2.66 9.67
C ALA A 48 4.93 -3.83 9.51
N GLU A 49 5.36 -4.89 8.81
CA GLU A 49 4.60 -6.12 8.64
C GLU A 49 4.37 -6.84 9.98
N ALA A 50 5.41 -6.94 10.81
CA ALA A 50 5.31 -7.56 12.14
C ALA A 50 4.33 -6.80 13.05
N MET A 51 4.38 -5.46 13.05
CA MET A 51 3.43 -4.64 13.81
C MET A 51 1.99 -4.84 13.34
N LEU A 52 1.75 -4.99 12.03
CA LEU A 52 0.42 -5.28 11.50
C LEU A 52 -0.05 -6.67 11.91
N ARG A 53 0.83 -7.67 11.82
CA ARG A 53 0.54 -9.06 12.21
C ARG A 53 0.19 -9.18 13.70
N ASN A 54 0.90 -8.46 14.55
CA ASN A 54 0.66 -8.43 16.00
C ASN A 54 -0.61 -7.62 16.38
N GLY A 55 -1.18 -6.86 15.45
CA GLY A 55 -2.31 -5.97 15.72
C GLY A 55 -1.95 -4.67 16.44
N ASP A 56 -0.66 -4.35 16.56
CA ASP A 56 -0.18 -3.09 17.17
C ASP A 56 -0.60 -1.86 16.35
N ILE A 57 -0.85 -2.06 15.06
CA ILE A 57 -1.30 -1.03 14.12
C ILE A 57 -2.48 -1.51 13.28
N SER A 58 -3.32 -0.56 12.88
CA SER A 58 -4.35 -0.80 11.86
C SER A 58 -3.76 -0.83 10.45
N VAL A 59 -4.53 -1.33 9.48
CA VAL A 59 -4.19 -1.26 8.03
C VAL A 59 -3.86 0.18 7.61
N ARG A 60 -4.62 1.18 8.09
CA ARG A 60 -4.32 2.61 7.86
C ARG A 60 -2.97 3.03 8.45
N GLY A 61 -2.61 2.49 9.61
CA GLY A 61 -1.30 2.70 10.23
C GLY A 61 -0.18 2.10 9.39
N PHE A 62 -0.38 0.89 8.88
CA PHE A 62 0.56 0.23 7.97
C PHE A 62 0.75 1.02 6.68
N VAL A 63 -0.34 1.42 6.00
CA VAL A 63 -0.30 2.28 4.80
C VAL A 63 0.50 3.56 5.06
N ARG A 64 0.33 4.20 6.21
CA ARG A 64 1.08 5.40 6.59
C ARG A 64 2.58 5.14 6.75
N MET A 65 2.97 4.00 7.32
CA MET A 65 4.39 3.65 7.46
C MET A 65 5.02 3.36 6.10
N VAL A 66 4.32 2.68 5.20
CA VAL A 66 4.77 2.50 3.81
C VAL A 66 4.95 3.86 3.12
N ALA A 67 3.98 4.76 3.24
CA ALA A 67 4.02 6.09 2.64
C ALA A 67 5.20 6.96 3.11
N LYS A 68 5.67 6.75 4.35
CA LYS A 68 6.78 7.50 4.97
C LYS A 68 8.13 6.77 4.86
N SER A 69 8.16 5.60 4.25
CA SER A 69 9.39 4.84 4.09
C SER A 69 10.33 5.51 3.09
N ASP A 70 11.64 5.28 3.27
CA ASP A 70 12.65 5.72 2.32
C ASP A 70 12.44 5.10 0.92
N LEU A 71 11.85 3.89 0.87
CA LEU A 71 11.46 3.23 -0.37
C LEU A 71 10.39 4.02 -1.15
N TYR A 72 9.33 4.48 -0.49
CA TYR A 72 8.30 5.29 -1.19
C TYR A 72 8.89 6.61 -1.67
N LYS A 73 9.76 7.20 -0.85
CA LYS A 73 10.45 8.46 -1.19
C LYS A 73 11.36 8.30 -2.40
N SER A 74 12.19 7.26 -2.45
CA SER A 74 13.10 7.03 -3.59
C SER A 74 12.33 6.74 -4.88
N LEU A 75 11.21 6.04 -4.79
CA LEU A 75 10.39 5.69 -5.96
C LEU A 75 9.63 6.87 -6.54
N PHE A 76 9.08 7.77 -5.71
CA PHE A 76 8.12 8.78 -6.19
C PHE A 76 8.44 10.23 -5.83
N PHE A 77 9.23 10.47 -4.79
CA PHE A 77 9.59 11.83 -4.38
C PHE A 77 10.90 12.27 -5.04
N ASP A 78 11.95 11.45 -4.95
CA ASP A 78 13.27 11.80 -5.46
C ASP A 78 13.32 11.72 -7.01
N SER A 79 12.47 10.89 -7.61
CA SER A 79 12.46 10.63 -9.07
C SER A 79 11.48 11.51 -9.87
N ALA A 80 10.52 12.18 -9.21
CA ALA A 80 9.42 12.86 -9.87
C ALA A 80 9.35 14.36 -9.58
N SER A 81 8.71 15.11 -10.47
CA SER A 81 8.41 16.53 -10.21
C SER A 81 7.36 16.68 -9.11
N GLN A 82 7.29 17.86 -8.48
CA GLN A 82 6.36 18.15 -7.39
C GLN A 82 4.90 17.88 -7.78
N TYR A 83 4.48 18.29 -8.98
CA TYR A 83 3.12 18.03 -9.48
C TYR A 83 2.87 16.54 -9.65
N ARG A 84 3.82 15.82 -10.23
CA ARG A 84 3.71 14.37 -10.44
C ARG A 84 3.63 13.62 -9.11
N PHE A 85 4.40 14.04 -8.10
CA PHE A 85 4.34 13.47 -6.76
C PHE A 85 2.96 13.65 -6.12
N ILE A 86 2.34 14.83 -6.27
CA ILE A 86 1.00 15.09 -5.77
C ILE A 86 -0.03 14.18 -6.47
N GLU A 87 -0.01 14.09 -7.79
CA GLU A 87 -0.90 13.18 -8.54
C GLU A 87 -0.77 11.73 -8.08
N LEU A 88 0.47 11.27 -7.87
CA LEU A 88 0.74 9.90 -7.40
C LEU A 88 0.19 9.70 -5.98
N ASN A 89 0.31 10.68 -5.08
CA ASN A 89 -0.28 10.58 -3.74
C ASN A 89 -1.81 10.45 -3.81
N TYR A 90 -2.48 11.22 -4.67
CA TYR A 90 -3.93 11.08 -4.88
C TYR A 90 -4.28 9.68 -5.41
N LYS A 91 -3.51 9.16 -6.36
CA LYS A 91 -3.70 7.80 -6.89
C LYS A 91 -3.49 6.72 -5.82
N HIS A 92 -2.38 6.77 -5.09
CA HIS A 92 -1.97 5.72 -4.15
C HIS A 92 -2.82 5.69 -2.88
N PHE A 93 -3.17 6.85 -2.33
CA PHE A 93 -3.86 6.93 -1.05
C PHE A 93 -5.37 7.16 -1.15
N LEU A 94 -5.84 7.76 -2.25
CA LEU A 94 -7.26 8.08 -2.43
C LEU A 94 -7.89 7.36 -3.63
N GLY A 95 -7.10 6.68 -4.47
CA GLY A 95 -7.61 5.93 -5.62
C GLY A 95 -8.21 6.80 -6.72
N ARG A 96 -7.90 8.10 -6.76
CA ARG A 96 -8.50 9.06 -7.71
C ARG A 96 -7.48 10.07 -8.24
N ALA A 97 -7.85 10.83 -9.26
CA ALA A 97 -7.11 12.01 -9.68
C ALA A 97 -7.35 13.19 -8.70
N PRO A 98 -6.41 14.16 -8.61
CA PRO A 98 -6.53 15.35 -7.76
C PRO A 98 -7.84 16.11 -7.98
#